data_AF-A0AA35WI00-F1
#
_entry.id   AF-A0AA35WI00-F1
#
_cell.length_a   1.000
_cell.length_b   1.000
_cell.length_c   1.000
_cell.angle_alpha   90.00
_cell.angle_beta   90.00
_cell.angle_gamma   90.00
#
_symmetry.space_group_name_H-M   'P 1'
#
loop_
_entity.id
_entity.type
_entity.pdbx_description
1 polymer ?
#
loop_
_entity_poly.entity_id
_entity_poly.type
_entity_poly.pdbx_seq_one_letter_code
_entity_poly.pdbx_strand_id
1 'polypeptide(L)'
;RGRDSNRERLGPRETHRNETSCFDVALYQHGFFFTKEYSEEVYGPKAKHVSFHDFFKYKYQINIDGTVAAYRFPYLMGGGSLILKQDSQYYEHFYRHLRPWVHYVPVKRDLSDIVERLQWALDHDDEVLYLLRSYHMEETFEG
;
A
#
# COMPACT_ATOMS: atom_id res chain seq x y z
N ARG A 1 -4.87 3.71 -4.52
CA ARG A 1 -6.29 4.16 -4.48
C ARG A 1 -7.11 3.30 -3.51
N GLY A 2 -8.00 3.88 -2.68
CA GLY A 2 -8.82 3.12 -1.69
C GLY A 2 -10.08 3.84 -1.21
N ARG A 3 -10.93 3.14 -0.45
CA ARG A 3 -12.08 3.71 0.29
C ARG A 3 -11.62 4.22 1.66
N ASP A 4 -12.35 5.18 2.21
CA ASP A 4 -12.23 5.73 3.57
C ASP A 4 -12.63 4.75 4.69
N SER A 5 -12.42 3.44 4.52
CA SER A 5 -12.87 2.41 5.46
C SER A 5 -11.97 2.22 6.69
N ASN A 6 -10.90 3.01 6.81
CA ASN A 6 -9.97 3.02 7.94
C ASN A 6 -9.39 4.44 8.06
N ARG A 7 -9.26 4.96 9.29
CA ARG A 7 -8.68 6.29 9.55
C ARG A 7 -7.24 6.39 9.05
N GLU A 8 -6.45 5.32 9.11
CA GLU A 8 -5.08 5.31 8.59
C GLU A 8 -5.03 5.55 7.07
N ARG A 9 -6.09 5.22 6.32
CA ARG A 9 -6.18 5.52 4.89
C ARG A 9 -6.46 7.00 4.59
N LEU A 10 -6.88 7.76 5.59
CA LEU A 10 -7.06 9.22 5.51
C LEU A 10 -5.72 9.96 5.69
N GLY A 11 -4.76 9.33 6.37
CA GLY A 11 -3.50 9.90 6.82
C GLY A 11 -2.41 10.27 5.79
N PRO A 12 -2.40 9.86 4.50
CA PRO A 12 -1.24 10.19 3.66
C PRO A 12 -1.20 11.61 3.07
N ARG A 13 -2.31 12.37 3.08
CA ARG A 13 -2.36 13.67 2.35
C ARG A 13 -2.01 14.89 3.20
N GLU A 14 -2.39 14.93 4.48
CA GLU A 14 -2.10 16.08 5.35
C GLU A 14 -0.60 16.20 5.65
N THR A 15 0.07 15.08 5.94
CA THR A 15 1.49 15.07 6.33
C THR A 15 2.44 15.36 5.16
N HIS A 16 2.00 15.17 3.90
CA HIS A 16 2.90 15.13 2.73
C HIS A 16 2.50 16.05 1.58
N ARG A 17 1.70 17.10 1.84
CA ARG A 17 1.27 18.09 0.82
C ARG A 17 2.44 18.73 0.04
N ASN A 18 3.64 18.75 0.63
CA ASN A 18 4.86 19.30 0.03
C ASN A 18 5.76 18.26 -0.68
N GLU A 19 5.52 16.96 -0.52
CA GLU A 19 6.31 15.86 -1.13
C GLU A 19 5.52 15.06 -2.18
N THR A 20 4.37 15.62 -2.59
CA THR A 20 3.36 14.98 -3.45
C THR A 20 3.84 14.63 -4.87
N SER A 21 5.02 15.06 -5.31
CA SER A 21 5.51 14.75 -6.67
C SER A 21 5.82 13.26 -6.86
N CYS A 22 6.03 12.50 -5.79
CA CYS A 22 6.36 11.07 -5.86
C CYS A 22 5.16 10.13 -5.59
N PHE A 23 4.05 10.65 -5.04
CA PHE A 23 2.94 9.83 -4.54
C PHE A 23 1.67 9.97 -5.37
N ASP A 24 1.26 8.94 -6.12
CA ASP A 24 -0.12 8.84 -6.62
C ASP A 24 -1.05 8.18 -5.59
N VAL A 25 -1.16 8.82 -4.42
CA VAL A 25 -2.01 8.37 -3.32
C VAL A 25 -3.27 9.22 -3.28
N ALA A 26 -4.39 8.61 -3.68
CA ALA A 26 -5.68 9.26 -3.52
C ALA A 26 -6.82 8.28 -3.26
N LEU A 27 -7.81 8.77 -2.52
CA LEU A 27 -9.01 8.03 -2.14
C LEU A 27 -10.04 8.17 -3.25
N TYR A 28 -10.59 7.04 -3.70
CA TYR A 28 -11.54 7.01 -4.83
C TYR A 28 -12.99 7.14 -4.36
N GLN A 29 -13.27 6.84 -3.09
CA GLN A 29 -14.59 6.97 -2.50
C GLN A 29 -14.46 7.52 -1.08
N HIS A 30 -15.15 8.64 -0.85
CA HIS A 30 -15.15 9.39 0.40
C HIS A 30 -16.57 9.49 0.97
N GLY A 31 -16.66 9.55 2.30
CA GLY A 31 -17.87 9.89 3.02
C GLY A 31 -18.83 8.72 3.23
N PHE A 32 -18.40 7.48 2.92
CA PHE A 32 -19.22 6.31 3.23
C PHE A 32 -19.09 5.92 4.71
N PHE A 33 -17.89 6.06 5.29
CA PHE A 33 -17.63 5.76 6.70
C PHE A 33 -17.37 7.01 7.55
N PHE A 34 -16.75 8.07 7.00
CA PHE A 34 -16.40 9.29 7.75
C PHE A 34 -17.03 10.56 7.14
N THR A 35 -18.35 10.53 6.92
CA THR A 35 -19.09 11.59 6.20
C THR A 35 -19.03 12.96 6.86
N LYS A 36 -18.96 13.03 8.19
CA LYS A 36 -18.91 14.30 8.94
C LYS A 36 -17.52 14.93 9.01
N GLU A 37 -16.47 14.16 8.76
CA GLU A 37 -15.08 14.61 8.88
C GLU A 37 -14.50 15.00 7.52
N TYR A 38 -15.17 14.66 6.41
CA TYR A 38 -14.69 14.93 5.05
C TYR A 38 -14.88 16.39 4.63
N SER A 39 -13.78 17.06 4.27
CA SER A 39 -13.78 18.25 3.42
C SER A 39 -12.82 18.07 2.24
N GLU A 40 -13.16 18.65 1.09
CA GLU A 40 -12.25 18.65 -0.09
C GLU A 40 -10.97 19.45 0.18
N GLU A 41 -11.01 20.41 1.09
CA GLU A 41 -9.84 21.17 1.52
C GLU A 41 -8.80 20.28 2.23
N VAL A 42 -9.27 19.35 3.07
CA VAL A 42 -8.44 18.44 3.85
C VAL A 42 -8.03 17.22 3.02
N TYR A 43 -8.96 16.58 2.32
CA TYR A 43 -8.73 15.29 1.66
C TYR A 43 -8.53 15.36 0.13
N GLY A 44 -8.66 16.55 -0.46
CA GLY A 44 -8.57 16.77 -1.89
C GLY A 44 -9.79 16.26 -2.67
N PRO A 45 -9.80 16.44 -4.00
CA PRO A 45 -10.91 16.01 -4.84
C PRO A 45 -11.03 14.49 -4.86
N LYS A 46 -12.26 14.00 -5.06
CA LYS A 46 -12.54 12.57 -5.28
C LYS A 46 -11.74 12.08 -6.48
N ALA A 47 -10.96 11.02 -6.28
CA ALA A 47 -10.25 10.39 -7.37
C ALA A 47 -11.18 9.61 -8.29
N LYS A 48 -10.86 9.59 -9.58
CA LYS A 48 -11.48 8.65 -10.51
C LYS A 48 -11.17 7.21 -10.08
N HIS A 49 -12.13 6.33 -10.31
CA HIS A 49 -11.91 4.90 -10.16
C HIS A 49 -10.78 4.47 -11.10
N VAL A 50 -9.87 3.65 -10.59
CA VAL A 50 -8.74 3.08 -11.34
C VAL A 50 -8.98 1.59 -11.43
N SER A 51 -8.82 1.00 -12.61
CA SER A 51 -9.01 -0.44 -12.78
C SER A 51 -7.95 -1.20 -11.99
N PHE A 52 -8.25 -2.41 -11.54
CA PHE A 52 -7.26 -3.22 -10.81
C PHE A 52 -5.98 -3.45 -11.64
N HIS A 53 -6.13 -3.63 -12.96
CA HIS A 53 -4.99 -3.84 -13.86
C HIS A 53 -4.06 -2.63 -13.95
N ASP A 54 -4.57 -1.40 -13.76
CA ASP A 54 -3.74 -0.21 -13.78
C ASP A 54 -2.83 -0.11 -12.55
N PHE A 55 -3.11 -0.86 -11.47
CA PHE A 55 -2.21 -0.91 -10.31
C PHE A 55 -0.85 -1.48 -10.74
N PHE A 56 -0.82 -2.49 -11.61
CA PHE A 56 0.43 -3.10 -12.08
C PHE A 56 1.31 -2.18 -12.94
N LYS A 57 0.85 -0.97 -13.27
CA LYS A 57 1.68 0.06 -13.94
C LYS A 57 2.62 0.79 -12.99
N TYR A 58 2.42 0.66 -11.67
CA TYR A 58 3.21 1.37 -10.67
C TYR A 58 4.17 0.40 -9.98
N LYS A 59 5.45 0.79 -9.92
CA LYS A 59 6.52 -0.01 -9.27
C LYS A 59 6.28 -0.28 -7.79
N TYR A 60 5.58 0.62 -7.10
CA TYR A 60 5.35 0.57 -5.65
C TYR A 60 3.85 0.54 -5.34
N GLN A 61 3.44 -0.38 -4.47
CA GLN A 61 2.06 -0.57 -4.04
C GLN A 61 1.95 -0.45 -2.54
N ILE A 62 1.08 0.46 -2.07
CA ILE A 62 0.82 0.63 -0.65
C ILE A 62 -0.42 -0.20 -0.26
N ASN A 63 -0.24 -1.17 0.64
CA ASN A 63 -1.29 -2.06 1.14
C ASN A 63 -1.64 -1.73 2.60
N ILE A 64 -2.74 -0.99 2.77
CA ILE A 64 -3.26 -0.51 4.06
C ILE A 64 -4.58 -1.23 4.34
N ASP A 65 -4.82 -1.61 5.58
CA ASP A 65 -6.06 -2.25 6.01
C ASP A 65 -7.29 -1.36 5.84
N GLY A 66 -8.43 -2.00 5.65
CA GLY A 66 -9.73 -1.34 5.67
C GLY A 66 -10.43 -1.59 7.00
N THR A 67 -11.72 -1.93 6.93
CA THR A 67 -12.47 -2.45 8.08
C THR A 67 -11.89 -3.76 8.62
N VAL A 68 -11.21 -4.51 7.74
CA VAL A 68 -10.48 -5.75 8.01
C VAL A 68 -9.20 -5.76 7.15
N ALA A 69 -8.46 -6.87 7.18
CA ALA A 69 -7.31 -7.12 6.32
C ALA A 69 -7.58 -6.74 4.85
N ALA A 70 -6.57 -6.20 4.19
CA ALA A 70 -6.69 -5.79 2.80
C ALA A 70 -6.65 -6.99 1.83
N TYR A 71 -7.82 -7.52 1.44
CA TYR A 71 -7.96 -8.64 0.49
C TYR A 71 -7.35 -8.44 -0.90
N ARG A 72 -6.88 -7.24 -1.23
CA ARG A 72 -6.12 -6.98 -2.46
C ARG A 72 -4.68 -7.49 -2.38
N PHE A 73 -4.16 -7.70 -1.17
CA PHE A 73 -2.77 -8.03 -0.94
C PHE A 73 -2.27 -9.25 -1.74
N PRO A 74 -2.95 -10.42 -1.77
CA PRO A 74 -2.46 -11.56 -2.53
C PRO A 74 -2.40 -11.27 -4.04
N TYR A 75 -3.35 -10.49 -4.57
CA TYR A 75 -3.35 -10.11 -5.98
C TYR A 75 -2.24 -9.10 -6.33
N LEU A 76 -1.88 -8.23 -5.38
CA LEU A 76 -0.76 -7.31 -5.58
C LEU A 76 0.57 -8.06 -5.61
N MET A 77 0.72 -9.11 -4.80
CA MET A 77 1.96 -9.92 -4.74
C MET A 77 2.29 -10.55 -6.10
N GLY A 78 1.27 -10.98 -6.86
CA GLY A 78 1.45 -11.48 -8.23
C GLY A 78 1.78 -10.42 -9.28
N GLY A 79 1.88 -9.14 -8.89
CA GLY A 79 1.93 -7.98 -9.79
C GLY A 79 3.32 -7.46 -10.16
N GLY A 80 4.40 -8.12 -9.74
CA GLY A 80 5.78 -7.67 -9.99
C GLY A 80 6.12 -6.29 -9.42
N SER A 81 5.30 -5.78 -8.51
CA SER A 81 5.46 -4.48 -7.87
C SER A 81 5.90 -4.67 -6.42
N LEU A 82 6.74 -3.78 -5.90
CA LEU A 82 7.14 -3.83 -4.50
C LEU A 82 5.95 -3.41 -3.62
N ILE A 83 5.64 -4.21 -2.62
CA ILE A 83 4.52 -3.91 -1.71
C ILE A 83 5.06 -3.34 -0.39
N LEU A 84 4.55 -2.16 -0.04
CA LEU A 84 4.66 -1.58 1.28
C LEU A 84 3.41 -1.99 2.07
N LYS A 85 3.58 -2.90 3.03
CA LYS A 85 2.48 -3.48 3.81
C LYS A 85 2.43 -2.85 5.20
N GLN A 86 1.29 -2.25 5.53
CA GLN A 86 0.99 -1.79 6.88
C GLN A 86 1.01 -2.97 7.88
N ASP A 87 1.57 -2.72 9.06
CA ASP A 87 1.43 -3.58 10.22
C ASP A 87 -0.04 -3.70 10.62
N SER A 88 -0.54 -4.93 10.58
CA SER A 88 -1.96 -5.24 10.63
C SER A 88 -2.30 -5.94 11.94
N GLN A 89 -3.39 -5.52 12.58
CA GLN A 89 -4.01 -6.34 13.64
C GLN A 89 -4.79 -7.52 13.08
N TYR A 90 -5.10 -7.50 11.79
CA TYR A 90 -5.88 -8.53 11.15
C TYR A 90 -4.95 -9.61 10.61
N TYR A 91 -5.47 -10.83 10.60
CA TYR A 91 -4.76 -12.00 10.13
C TYR A 91 -5.43 -12.54 8.88
N GLU A 92 -4.64 -12.81 7.85
CA GLU A 92 -5.05 -13.69 6.76
C GLU A 92 -4.22 -14.98 6.84
N HIS A 93 -4.83 -16.10 6.46
CA HIS A 93 -4.24 -17.43 6.61
C HIS A 93 -2.84 -17.57 5.97
N PHE A 94 -2.56 -16.81 4.91
CA PHE A 94 -1.29 -16.84 4.19
C PHE A 94 -0.21 -15.94 4.82
N TYR A 95 -0.52 -15.07 5.79
CA TYR A 95 0.46 -14.13 6.38
C TYR A 95 1.61 -14.86 7.06
N ARG A 96 1.37 -16.04 7.63
CA ARG A 96 2.41 -16.88 8.26
C ARG A 96 3.49 -17.36 7.29
N HIS A 97 3.19 -17.37 5.99
CA HIS A 97 4.14 -17.72 4.93
C HIS A 97 4.87 -16.48 4.41
N LEU A 98 4.52 -15.28 4.89
CA LEU A 98 5.09 -14.03 4.44
C LEU A 98 6.11 -13.48 5.44
N ARG A 99 7.29 -13.14 4.93
CA ARG A 99 8.37 -12.56 5.74
C ARG A 99 8.59 -11.10 5.37
N PRO A 100 8.57 -10.19 6.36
CA PRO A 100 8.95 -8.80 6.12
C PRO A 100 10.42 -8.75 5.66
N TRP A 101 10.73 -7.81 4.78
CA TRP A 101 12.06 -7.67 4.14
C TRP A 101 12.51 -8.88 3.32
N VAL A 102 11.57 -9.76 2.96
CA VAL A 102 11.79 -10.83 1.97
C VAL A 102 10.71 -10.76 0.90
N HIS A 103 9.44 -10.64 1.32
CA HIS A 103 8.29 -10.63 0.40
C HIS A 103 7.68 -9.23 0.26
N TYR A 104 7.85 -8.37 1.27
CA TYR A 104 7.30 -7.01 1.28
C TYR A 104 8.10 -6.10 2.22
N VAL A 105 7.93 -4.79 2.07
CA VAL A 105 8.48 -3.79 3.00
C VAL A 105 7.44 -3.49 4.09
N PRO A 106 7.74 -3.75 5.38
CA PRO A 106 6.81 -3.43 6.45
C PRO A 106 6.76 -1.91 6.69
N VAL A 107 5.55 -1.43 6.98
CA VAL A 107 5.26 -0.05 7.38
C VAL A 107 4.55 -0.11 8.73
N LYS A 108 4.82 0.84 9.61
CA LYS A 108 4.13 0.97 10.90
C LYS A 108 2.62 1.09 10.71
N ARG A 109 1.89 0.68 11.73
CA ARG A 109 0.43 0.74 11.74
C ARG A 109 -0.09 2.16 11.52
N ASP A 110 0.53 3.15 12.14
CA ASP A 110 0.17 4.56 12.03
C ASP A 110 0.71 5.25 10.76
N LEU A 111 1.34 4.47 9.87
CA LEU A 111 1.99 4.94 8.65
C LEU A 111 3.06 6.02 8.86
N SER A 112 3.54 6.22 10.09
CA SER A 112 4.49 7.29 10.41
C SER A 112 5.85 7.15 9.70
N ASP A 113 6.21 5.94 9.26
CA ASP A 113 7.42 5.65 8.50
C ASP A 113 7.18 5.43 7.00
N ILE A 114 5.96 5.67 6.47
CA ILE A 114 5.63 5.37 5.06
C ILE A 114 6.55 6.07 4.06
N VAL A 115 6.90 7.34 4.32
CA VAL A 115 7.78 8.12 3.45
C VAL A 115 9.22 7.65 3.54
N GLU A 116 9.70 7.37 4.77
CA GLU A 116 11.02 6.80 4.99
C GLU A 116 11.17 5.46 4.24
N ARG A 117 10.14 4.60 4.29
CA ARG A 117 10.13 3.31 3.59
C ARG A 117 10.10 3.47 2.07
N LEU A 118 9.36 4.45 1.56
CA LEU A 118 9.36 4.70 0.13
C LEU A 118 10.70 5.27 -0.34
N GLN A 119 11.26 6.23 0.40
CA GLN A 119 12.56 6.82 0.08
C GLN A 119 13.65 5.74 0.09
N TRP A 120 13.65 4.86 1.09
CA TRP A 120 14.50 3.68 1.11
C TRP A 120 14.34 2.85 -0.17
N ALA A 121 13.11 2.53 -0.60
CA ALA A 121 12.88 1.75 -1.80
C ALA A 121 13.35 2.44 -3.09
N LEU A 122 13.28 3.78 -3.16
CA LEU A 122 13.77 4.57 -4.29
C LEU A 122 15.31 4.58 -4.35
N ASP A 123 15.97 4.57 -3.20
CA ASP A 123 17.44 4.63 -3.09
C ASP A 123 18.11 3.24 -3.21
N HIS A 124 17.32 2.16 -3.15
CA HIS A 124 17.78 0.76 -3.06
C HIS A 124 17.15 -0.12 -4.15
N ASP A 125 17.28 0.26 -5.43
CA ASP A 125 16.64 -0.46 -6.56
C ASP A 125 17.12 -1.92 -6.66
N ASP A 126 18.40 -2.20 -6.35
CA ASP A 126 18.97 -3.55 -6.36
C ASP A 126 18.35 -4.45 -5.28
N GLU A 127 18.19 -3.93 -4.06
CA GLU A 127 17.50 -4.64 -2.97
C GLU A 127 16.02 -4.88 -3.32
N VAL A 128 15.36 -3.90 -3.94
CA VAL A 128 13.99 -4.04 -4.40
C VAL A 128 13.88 -5.16 -5.46
N LEU A 129 14.80 -5.20 -6.42
CA LEU A 129 14.85 -6.27 -7.42
C LEU A 129 15.11 -7.64 -6.78
N TYR A 130 15.96 -7.70 -5.75
CA TYR A 130 16.19 -8.93 -4.99
C TYR A 130 14.92 -9.42 -4.27
N LEU A 131 14.18 -8.54 -3.62
CA LEU A 131 12.91 -8.87 -2.96
C LEU A 131 11.89 -9.44 -3.97
N LEU A 132 11.73 -8.77 -5.11
CA LEU A 132 10.81 -9.20 -6.17
C LEU A 132 11.18 -10.58 -6.74
N ARG A 133 12.48 -10.85 -6.92
CA ARG A 133 12.97 -12.15 -7.41
C ARG A 133 12.82 -13.26 -6.37
N SER A 134 13.11 -12.96 -5.11
CA SER A 134 13.04 -13.94 -4.01
C SER A 134 11.61 -14.49 -3.87
N TYR A 135 10.62 -13.61 -4.02
CA TYR A 135 9.21 -14.00 -4.09
C TYR A 135 8.93 -14.99 -5.24
N HIS A 136 9.36 -14.69 -6.47
CA HIS A 136 9.11 -15.55 -7.62
C HIS A 136 9.86 -16.89 -7.57
N MET A 137 11.02 -16.95 -6.92
CA MET A 137 11.75 -18.21 -6.78
C MET A 137 11.07 -19.15 -5.79
N GLU A 138 10.57 -18.67 -4.65
CA GLU A 138 9.90 -19.53 -3.66
C GLU A 138 8.61 -20.15 -4.22
N GLU A 139 7.87 -19.46 -5.10
CA GLU A 139 6.70 -20.04 -5.80
C GLU A 139 7.07 -21.18 -6.77
N THR A 140 8.29 -21.19 -7.32
CA THR A 140 8.71 -22.25 -8.28
C THR A 140 9.14 -23.57 -7.63
N PHE A 141 9.35 -23.59 -6.31
CA PHE A 141 9.78 -24.79 -5.58
C PHE A 141 8.65 -25.51 -4.83
N GLU A 142 7.43 -24.95 -4.82
CA GLU A 142 6.24 -25.57 -4.21
C GLU A 142 5.27 -26.20 -5.24
N GLY A 143 5.71 -26.38 -6.50
CA GLY A 143 4.92 -26.96 -7.60
C GLY A 143 5.25 -28.42 -7.94
#